data_AF-A0A822HU98-F1
#
_entry.id   AF-A0A822HU98-F1
#
_cell.length_a   1.000
_cell.length_b   1.000
_cell.length_c   1.000
_cell.angle_alpha   90.00
_cell.angle_beta   90.00
_cell.angle_gamma   90.00
#
_symmetry.space_group_name_H-M   'P 1'
#
loop_
_entity.id
_entity.type
_entity.pdbx_description
1 polymer ?
#
loop_
_entity_poly.entity_id
_entity_poly.type
_entity_poly.pdbx_seq_one_letter_code
_entity_poly.pdbx_strand_id
1 'polypeptide(L)'
;MFISTSYFCFISVPLRASSTDIHPNAKWSQNGIPVAGGNGKGSETNQLYWPYGLYVDDDQTIYIADCYNHRIVEWKSGATNGNVVAGGNGL
;
A
#
# COMPACT_ATOMS: atom_id res chain seq x y z
N MET A 1 23.95 16.08 10.92
CA MET A 1 23.66 16.79 9.65
C MET A 1 22.91 15.82 8.77
N PHE A 2 21.63 16.09 8.55
CA PHE A 2 20.74 15.27 7.73
C PHE A 2 21.09 15.45 6.25
N ILE A 3 21.10 14.36 5.47
CA ILE A 3 20.86 14.45 4.02
C ILE A 3 20.02 13.25 3.59
N SER A 4 18.87 13.60 3.06
CA SER A 4 17.85 12.79 2.42
C SER A 4 18.37 12.17 1.11
N THR A 5 17.98 10.93 0.84
CA THR A 5 17.89 10.39 -0.53
C THR A 5 16.73 9.41 -0.62
N SER A 6 15.83 9.70 -1.54
CA SER A 6 14.61 8.97 -1.90
C SER A 6 14.88 7.59 -2.55
N TYR A 7 13.77 6.92 -2.89
CA TYR A 7 13.60 5.69 -3.67
C TYR A 7 13.68 4.40 -2.85
N PHE A 8 12.55 3.70 -2.70
CA PHE A 8 12.29 2.46 -3.45
C PHE A 8 10.81 2.05 -3.36
N CYS A 9 10.22 1.88 -4.53
CA CYS A 9 8.91 1.25 -4.73
C CYS A 9 9.07 -0.25 -4.48
N PHE A 10 8.38 -0.80 -3.48
CA PHE A 10 8.20 -2.25 -3.36
C PHE A 10 6.76 -2.60 -3.70
N ILE A 11 6.57 -2.88 -4.98
CA ILE A 11 5.49 -3.75 -5.45
C ILE A 11 5.79 -5.12 -4.84
N SER A 12 4.90 -5.67 -4.01
CA SER A 12 5.06 -7.04 -3.51
C SER A 12 4.91 -8.02 -4.67
N VAL A 13 6.02 -8.28 -5.36
CA VAL A 13 6.27 -9.58 -5.98
C VAL A 13 6.28 -10.62 -4.86
N PRO A 14 5.77 -11.85 -5.09
CA PRO A 14 5.94 -12.94 -4.15
C PRO A 14 7.44 -13.29 -4.07
N LEU A 15 8.18 -12.56 -3.24
CA LEU A 15 9.60 -12.78 -3.01
C LEU A 15 9.72 -13.84 -1.93
N ARG A 16 10.03 -15.07 -2.35
CA ARG A 16 10.64 -16.07 -1.47
C ARG A 16 12.04 -15.57 -1.13
N ALA A 17 12.16 -14.77 -0.08
CA ALA A 17 13.44 -14.25 0.39
C ALA A 17 14.33 -15.42 0.84
N SER A 18 15.45 -15.61 0.13
CA SER A 18 16.56 -16.45 0.59
C SER A 18 17.23 -15.74 1.78
N SER A 19 17.64 -16.49 2.80
CA SER A 19 18.22 -15.97 4.05
C SER A 19 19.54 -15.18 3.87
N THR A 20 20.02 -15.03 2.65
CA THR A 20 21.28 -14.36 2.30
C THR A 20 21.13 -12.88 1.93
N ASP A 21 19.92 -12.41 1.59
CA ASP A 21 19.70 -11.05 1.04
C ASP A 21 19.16 -10.04 2.07
N ILE A 22 19.20 -10.41 3.35
CA ILE A 22 18.70 -9.58 4.44
C ILE A 22 19.79 -8.61 4.91
N HIS A 23 19.54 -7.31 4.76
CA HIS A 23 20.26 -6.29 5.51
C HIS A 23 20.28 -6.69 6.99
N PRO A 24 21.43 -6.58 7.70
CA PRO A 24 21.61 -7.14 9.04
C PRO A 24 20.66 -6.56 10.11
N ASN A 25 19.90 -5.53 9.77
CA ASN A 25 18.89 -4.88 10.62
C ASN A 25 17.46 -4.94 10.06
N ALA A 26 17.22 -5.57 8.92
CA ALA A 26 15.89 -5.61 8.32
C ALA A 26 14.99 -6.62 9.06
N LYS A 27 13.97 -6.09 9.74
CA LYS A 27 12.94 -6.87 10.45
C LYS A 27 11.80 -7.18 9.48
N TRP A 28 11.90 -8.28 8.75
CA TRP A 28 10.80 -8.78 7.93
C TRP A 28 9.94 -9.74 8.74
N SER A 29 8.63 -9.49 8.81
CA SER A 29 7.67 -10.49 9.31
C SER A 29 7.35 -11.45 8.19
N GLN A 30 7.51 -12.76 8.43
CA GLN A 30 7.08 -13.79 7.47
C GLN A 30 5.56 -13.79 7.25
N ASN A 31 4.81 -13.21 8.20
CA ASN A 31 3.37 -13.02 8.12
C ASN A 31 3.10 -11.51 7.95
N GLY A 32 3.05 -11.06 6.69
CA GLY A 32 2.59 -9.70 6.38
C GLY A 32 1.10 -9.59 6.67
N ILE A 33 0.69 -8.57 7.45
CA ILE A 33 -0.72 -8.27 7.67
C ILE A 33 -1.16 -7.34 6.54
N PRO A 34 -2.24 -7.64 5.80
CA PRO A 34 -2.78 -6.71 4.82
C PRO A 34 -3.26 -5.44 5.54
N VAL A 35 -2.64 -4.31 5.20
CA VAL A 35 -2.94 -2.99 5.77
C VAL A 35 -3.84 -2.13 4.86
N ALA A 36 -4.05 -2.57 3.61
CA ALA A 36 -5.00 -1.98 2.69
C ALA A 36 -5.45 -3.01 1.64
N GLY A 37 -6.75 -3.03 1.34
CA GLY A 37 -7.35 -3.99 0.41
C GLY A 37 -7.38 -5.42 0.98
N GLY A 38 -6.94 -6.41 0.18
CA GLY A 38 -6.86 -7.81 0.61
C GLY A 38 -8.13 -8.65 0.41
N ASN A 39 -9.25 -8.03 -0.01
CA ASN A 39 -10.55 -8.70 -0.20
C ASN A 39 -10.85 -8.99 -1.68
N GLY A 40 -9.82 -9.24 -2.48
CA GLY A 40 -9.93 -9.41 -3.92
C GLY A 40 -10.03 -8.10 -4.71
N LYS A 41 -10.05 -8.24 -6.03
CA LYS A 41 -10.20 -7.12 -6.96
C LYS A 41 -11.66 -6.66 -6.99
N GLY A 42 -11.91 -5.36 -6.89
CA GLY A 42 -13.24 -4.78 -7.04
C GLY A 42 -13.31 -3.31 -6.65
N SER A 43 -14.52 -2.77 -6.58
CA SER A 43 -14.82 -1.35 -6.34
C SER A 43 -15.36 -1.06 -4.94
N GLU A 44 -15.59 -2.08 -4.12
CA GLU A 44 -15.99 -1.90 -2.72
C GLU A 44 -14.91 -1.15 -1.92
N THR A 45 -15.27 -0.59 -0.77
CA THR A 45 -14.37 0.21 0.08
C THR A 45 -13.21 -0.60 0.66
N ASN A 46 -13.36 -1.92 0.78
CA ASN A 46 -12.31 -2.85 1.21
C ASN A 46 -11.56 -3.55 0.06
N GLN A 47 -11.77 -3.09 -1.18
CA GLN A 47 -11.18 -3.65 -2.40
C GLN A 47 -10.41 -2.59 -3.19
N LEU A 48 -9.52 -3.06 -4.06
CA LEU A 48 -8.76 -2.23 -5.00
C LEU A 48 -8.84 -2.85 -6.40
N TYR A 49 -8.76 -2.01 -7.43
CA TYR A 49 -8.71 -2.43 -8.83
C TYR A 49 -7.57 -1.72 -9.58
N TRP A 50 -6.46 -2.46 -9.76
CA TRP A 50 -5.24 -1.98 -10.42
C TRP A 50 -4.71 -0.69 -9.78
N PRO A 51 -4.26 -0.76 -8.51
CA PRO A 51 -3.56 0.35 -7.90
C PRO A 51 -2.17 0.53 -8.51
N TYR A 52 -1.77 1.78 -8.78
CA TYR A 52 -0.45 2.09 -9.39
C TYR A 52 0.54 2.76 -8.44
N GLY A 53 0.04 3.50 -7.44
CA GLY A 53 0.87 4.27 -6.54
C GLY A 53 0.36 4.22 -5.12
N LEU A 54 1.28 4.31 -4.16
CA LEU A 54 0.96 4.48 -2.76
C LEU A 54 1.87 5.53 -2.12
N TYR A 55 1.33 6.22 -1.13
CA TYR A 55 2.06 7.15 -0.26
C TYR A 55 1.68 6.87 1.19
N VAL A 56 2.63 7.01 2.11
CA VAL A 56 2.39 6.86 3.54
C VAL A 56 2.81 8.15 4.22
N ASP A 57 1.91 8.73 5.02
CA ASP A 57 2.20 9.94 5.79
C ASP A 57 2.81 9.61 7.17
N ASP A 58 3.15 10.66 7.92
CA ASP A 58 3.76 10.54 9.25
C ASP A 58 2.81 9.88 10.29
N ASP A 59 1.49 9.93 10.05
CA ASP A 59 0.45 9.31 10.87
C ASP A 59 0.21 7.83 10.50
N GLN A 60 1.02 7.27 9.60
CA GLN A 60 0.88 5.91 9.06
C GLN A 60 -0.44 5.68 8.30
N THR A 61 -1.00 6.76 7.74
CA THR A 61 -2.11 6.68 6.79
C THR A 61 -1.56 6.38 5.40
N ILE A 62 -2.15 5.39 4.75
CA ILE A 62 -1.78 4.96 3.41
C ILE A 62 -2.76 5.57 2.42
N TYR A 63 -2.25 6.28 1.43
CA TYR A 63 -3.00 6.79 0.29
C TYR A 63 -2.68 5.93 -0.92
N ILE A 64 -3.71 5.40 -1.59
CA ILE A 64 -3.57 4.52 -2.74
C ILE A 64 -4.26 5.13 -3.95
N ALA A 65 -3.52 5.25 -5.05
CA ALA A 65 -4.07 5.58 -6.35
C ALA A 65 -4.66 4.31 -6.99
N ASP A 66 -5.98 4.13 -6.82
CA ASP A 66 -6.75 2.99 -7.31
C ASP A 66 -7.28 3.30 -8.72
N CYS A 67 -6.37 3.21 -9.69
CA CYS A 67 -6.51 3.86 -10.99
C CYS A 67 -7.70 3.39 -11.82
N TYR A 68 -8.05 2.09 -11.75
CA TYR A 68 -9.15 1.56 -12.56
C TYR A 68 -10.52 1.73 -11.89
N ASN A 69 -10.52 2.06 -10.60
CA ASN A 69 -11.70 2.60 -9.92
C ASN A 69 -11.72 4.14 -9.96
N HIS A 70 -10.78 4.77 -10.67
CA HIS A 70 -10.69 6.22 -10.84
C HIS A 70 -10.75 7.01 -9.52
N ARG A 71 -10.09 6.49 -8.47
CA ARG A 71 -10.19 7.04 -7.12
C ARG A 71 -8.85 7.04 -6.38
N ILE A 72 -8.73 7.94 -5.41
CA ILE A 72 -7.71 7.90 -4.37
C ILE A 72 -8.38 7.47 -3.08
N VAL A 73 -7.84 6.42 -2.46
CA VAL A 73 -8.38 5.84 -1.24
C VAL A 73 -7.38 6.02 -0.11
N GLU A 74 -7.81 6.60 1.01
CA GLU A 74 -7.04 6.63 2.25
C GLU A 74 -7.36 5.40 3.12
N TRP A 75 -6.34 4.86 3.77
CA TRP A 75 -6.42 3.75 4.72
C TRP A 75 -5.62 4.13 5.97
N LYS A 76 -6.34 4.33 7.07
CA LYS A 76 -5.69 4.56 8.37
C LYS A 76 -5.12 3.25 8.90
N SER A 77 -4.08 3.35 9.73
CA SER A 77 -3.51 2.20 10.41
C SER A 77 -4.58 1.39 11.15
N GLY A 78 -4.67 0.09 10.84
CA GLY A 78 -5.67 -0.82 11.42
C GLY A 78 -7.09 -0.72 10.83
N ALA A 79 -7.33 0.13 9.82
CA ALA A 79 -8.61 0.16 9.12
C ALA A 79 -8.83 -1.16 8.35
N THR A 80 -10.10 -1.53 8.15
CA THR A 80 -10.52 -2.68 7.31
C THR A 80 -11.20 -2.24 6.01
N ASN A 81 -11.52 -0.95 5.90
CA ASN A 81 -12.10 -0.33 4.73
C ASN A 81 -11.36 0.98 4.47
N GLY A 82 -11.22 1.31 3.19
CA GLY A 82 -10.70 2.58 2.75
C GLY A 82 -11.78 3.65 2.66
N ASN A 83 -11.35 4.90 2.79
CA ASN A 83 -12.19 6.07 2.57
C ASN A 83 -11.78 6.76 1.26
N VAL A 84 -12.74 7.06 0.39
CA VAL A 84 -12.44 7.73 -0.88
C VAL A 84 -12.26 9.22 -0.61
N VAL A 85 -11.05 9.71 -0.84
CA VAL A 85 -10.69 11.12 -0.58
C VAL A 85 -10.64 11.97 -1.84
N ALA A 86 -10.53 11.32 -3.00
CA ALA A 86 -10.64 11.98 -4.30
C ALA A 86 -11.12 11.00 -5.38
N GLY A 87 -11.78 11.51 -6.41
CA GLY A 87 -12.28 10.70 -7.54
C GLY A 87 -13.53 9.87 -7.21
N GLY A 88 -13.70 8.74 -7.88
CA GLY A 88 -14.84 7.81 -7.68
C GLY A 88 -16.07 8.08 -8.56
N ASN A 89 -16.04 9.09 -9.41
CA ASN A 89 -17.11 9.43 -10.36
C ASN A 89 -16.70 9.20 -11.83
N GLY A 90 -15.66 8.40 -12.07
CA GLY A 90 -15.27 7.99 -13.43
C GLY A 90 -16.14 6.83 -13.88
N LEU A 91 -16.99 7.10 -14.87
CA LEU A 91 -17.88 6.17 -15.57
C LEU A 91 -17.23 4.85 -15.97
#